data_AF-A0A4Z0MNR8-F1
#
_entry.id   AF-A0A4Z0MNR8-F1
#
_cell.length_a   1.000
_cell.length_b   1.000
_cell.length_c   1.000
_cell.angle_alpha   90.00
_cell.angle_beta   90.00
_cell.angle_gamma   90.00
#
_symmetry.space_group_name_H-M   'P 1'
#
loop_
_entity.id
_entity.type
_entity.pdbx_description
1 polymer ?
#
loop_
_entity_poly.entity_id
_entity_poly.type
_entity_poly.pdbx_seq_one_letter_code
_entity_poly.pdbx_strand_id
1 'polypeptide(L)' 'MRSAYFPAPPVSLSSPDQQGWLQRLQEAERVVGITEAGTPQVTAETLSLWQRYVLGELTLEQLLVLQCQRLRVR' A
#
# COMPACT_ATOMS: atom_id res chain seq x y z
N MET A 1 -12.88 -2.14 -9.53
CA MET A 1 -11.70 -2.74 -10.17
C MET A 1 -10.80 -3.27 -9.06
N ARG A 2 -10.30 -4.51 -9.17
CA ARG A 2 -9.33 -5.04 -8.20
C ARG A 2 -7.95 -4.59 -8.67
N SER A 3 -7.23 -3.80 -7.89
CA SER A 3 -5.90 -3.32 -8.30
C SER A 3 -4.94 -4.50 -8.42
N ALA A 4 -4.34 -4.67 -9.61
CA ALA A 4 -3.35 -5.72 -9.88
C ALA A 4 -2.07 -5.56 -9.04
N TYR A 5 -1.89 -4.39 -8.41
CA TYR A 5 -0.69 -4.01 -7.68
C TYR A 5 -0.81 -4.17 -6.17
N PHE A 6 -1.99 -4.46 -5.63
CA PHE A 6 -2.18 -4.65 -4.20
C PHE A 6 -2.63 -6.08 -3.88
N PRO A 7 -2.15 -6.64 -2.75
CA PRO A 7 -2.46 -8.00 -2.37
C PRO A 7 -3.95 -8.15 -2.02
N ALA A 8 -4.45 -9.37 -2.24
CA ALA A 8 -5.76 -9.77 -1.76
C ALA A 8 -5.84 -9.67 -0.22
N PRO A 9 -7.04 -9.51 0.37
CA PRO A 9 -7.19 -9.62 1.80
C PRO A 9 -6.75 -11.03 2.25
N PRO A 10 -6.03 -11.16 3.38
CA PRO A 10 -5.77 -12.46 3.98
C PRO A 10 -7.08 -13.25 4.16
N VAL A 11 -7.06 -14.52 3.75
CA VAL A 11 -8.26 -15.38 3.62
C VAL A 11 -8.98 -15.60 4.97
N SER A 12 -8.29 -15.38 6.08
CA SER A 12 -8.77 -15.59 7.45
C SER A 12 -9.14 -14.30 8.20
N LEU A 13 -9.26 -13.15 7.53
CA LEU A 13 -9.61 -11.90 8.22
C LEU A 13 -11.06 -11.92 8.72
N SER A 14 -11.24 -11.51 9.99
CA SER A 14 -12.55 -11.23 10.57
C SER A 14 -13.20 -10.02 9.88
N SER A 15 -14.53 -9.87 9.95
CA SER A 15 -15.23 -8.74 9.30
C SER A 15 -14.70 -7.34 9.71
N PRO A 16 -14.38 -7.08 11.00
CA PRO A 16 -13.72 -5.83 11.39
C PRO A 16 -12.34 -5.62 10.73
N ASP A 17 -11.54 -6.68 10.64
CA ASP A 17 -10.21 -6.60 10.04
C ASP A 17 -10.27 -6.44 8.52
N GLN A 18 -11.32 -6.96 7.88
CA GLN A 18 -11.60 -6.71 6.46
C GLN A 18 -11.90 -5.24 6.20
N GLN A 19 -12.66 -4.58 7.09
CA GLN A 19 -12.93 -3.14 6.97
C GLN A 19 -11.64 -2.32 7.15
N GLY A 20 -10.80 -2.67 8.12
CA GLY A 20 -9.48 -2.05 8.28
C GLY A 20 -8.58 -2.26 7.05
N TRP A 21 -8.56 -3.47 6.49
CA TRP A 21 -7.84 -3.76 5.26
C TRP A 21 -8.36 -2.95 4.06
N LEU A 22 -9.68 -2.84 3.89
CA LEU A 22 -10.29 -2.04 2.82
C LEU A 22 -9.91 -0.57 2.91
N GLN A 23 -9.89 0.01 4.12
CA GLN A 23 -9.46 1.39 4.32
C GLN A 23 -8.00 1.60 3.93
N ARG A 24 -7.11 0.69 4.34
CA ARG A 24 -5.69 0.74 3.96
C ARG A 24 -5.51 0.60 2.45
N LEU A 25 -6.28 -0.29 1.80
CA LEU A 25 -6.25 -0.47 0.35
C LEU A 25 -6.66 0.82 -0.38
N GLN A 26 -7.77 1.44 0.01
CA GLN A 26 -8.26 2.68 -0.62
C GLN A 26 -7.25 3.82 -0.47
N GLU A 27 -6.64 3.95 0.71
CA GLU A 27 -5.58 4.93 0.94
C GLU A 27 -4.36 4.67 0.05
N ALA A 28 -3.91 3.41 -0.05
CA ALA A 28 -2.77 3.04 -0.87
C ALA A 28 -3.04 3.27 -2.37
N GLU A 29 -4.22 2.93 -2.88
CA GLU A 29 -4.63 3.18 -4.27
C GLU A 29 -4.63 4.68 -4.60
N ARG A 30 -5.16 5.50 -3.68
CA ARG A 30 -5.18 6.97 -3.84
C ARG A 30 -3.78 7.56 -3.92
N VAL A 31 -2.85 7.07 -3.10
CA VAL A 31 -1.49 7.63 -3.02
C VAL A 31 -0.58 7.11 -4.12
N VAL A 32 -0.63 5.80 -4.42
CA VAL A 32 0.23 5.20 -5.44
C VAL A 32 -0.08 5.78 -6.81
N GLY A 33 -1.36 5.97 -7.13
CA GLY A 33 -1.81 6.45 -8.43
C GLY A 33 -1.44 5.48 -9.56
N ILE A 34 -2.30 5.37 -10.57
CA ILE A 34 -2.02 4.57 -11.76
C ILE A 34 -2.02 5.52 -12.97
N THR A 35 -1.07 5.36 -13.88
CA THR A 35 -1.03 6.10 -15.16
C THR A 35 -2.11 5.57 -16.11
N GLU A 36 -2.38 6.28 -17.20
CA GLU A 36 -3.28 5.80 -18.26
C GLU A 36 -2.79 4.48 -18.89
N ALA A 37 -1.47 4.25 -18.91
CA ALA A 37 -0.85 3.00 -19.36
C ALA A 37 -0.96 1.85 -18.35
N GLY A 38 -1.61 2.08 -17.21
CA GLY A 38 -1.80 1.07 -16.17
C GLY A 38 -0.61 0.90 -15.23
N THR A 39 0.42 1.74 -15.29
CA THR A 39 1.61 1.61 -14.43
C THR A 39 1.49 2.43 -13.14
N PRO A 40 2.02 1.95 -12.00
CA PRO A 40 2.11 2.76 -10.79
C PRO A 40 2.92 4.04 -11.02
N GLN A 41 2.48 5.17 -10.45
CA GLN A 41 3.20 6.45 -10.55
C GLN A 41 4.37 6.56 -9.56
N VAL A 42 4.57 5.54 -8.73
CA VAL A 42 5.62 5.46 -7.72
C VAL A 42 6.69 4.44 -8.11
N THR A 43 7.88 4.57 -7.51
CA THR A 43 8.95 3.57 -7.64
C THR A 43 8.50 2.20 -7.11
N ALA A 44 9.12 1.13 -7.63
CA ALA A 44 8.80 -0.24 -7.22
C ALA A 44 8.97 -0.47 -5.71
N GLU A 45 9.98 0.13 -5.11
CA GLU A 45 10.22 0.01 -3.67
C GLU A 45 9.19 0.82 -2.87
N THR A 46 8.70 1.95 -3.40
CA THR A 46 7.60 2.69 -2.76
C THR A 46 6.30 1.89 -2.83
N LEU A 47 6.03 1.25 -3.97
CA LEU A 47 4.91 0.33 -4.11
C LEU A 47 5.01 -0.83 -3.10
N SER A 48 6.18 -1.42 -2.92
CA SER A 48 6.41 -2.50 -1.95
C SER A 48 6.08 -2.07 -0.51
N LEU A 49 6.46 -0.85 -0.10
CA LEU A 49 6.11 -0.32 1.23
C LEU A 49 4.59 -0.18 1.40
N TRP A 50 3.88 0.32 0.37
CA TRP A 50 2.43 0.41 0.38
C TRP A 50 1.73 -0.95 0.40
N GLN A 51 2.26 -1.96 -0.29
CA GLN A 51 1.73 -3.33 -0.22
C GLN A 51 1.81 -3.91 1.19
N ARG A 52 2.93 -3.70 1.88
CA ARG A 52 3.14 -4.14 3.28
C ARG A 52 2.21 -3.42 4.25
N TYR A 53 1.97 -2.12 4.02
CA TYR A 53 0.95 -1.37 4.77
C TYR A 53 -0.45 -1.95 4.58
N VAL A 54 -0.86 -2.25 3.34
CA VAL A 54 -2.18 -2.85 3.05
C VAL A 54 -2.35 -4.18 3.78
N LEU A 55 -1.32 -5.04 3.78
CA LEU A 55 -1.30 -6.31 4.52
C LEU A 55 -1.33 -6.15 6.05
N GLY A 56 -1.09 -4.95 6.57
CA GLY A 56 -1.00 -4.68 8.00
C GLY A 56 0.36 -5.04 8.61
N GLU A 57 1.38 -5.31 7.78
CA GLU A 57 2.76 -5.54 8.25
C GLU A 57 3.44 -4.24 8.72
N LEU A 58 2.98 -3.10 8.22
CA LEU A 58 3.45 -1.78 8.59
C LEU A 58 2.27 -0.92 9.03
N THR A 59 2.49 -0.06 10.02
CA THR A 59 1.61 1.08 10.28
C THR A 59 1.91 2.21 9.29
N LEU A 60 0.98 3.16 9.15
CA LEU A 60 1.21 4.33 8.30
C LEU A 60 2.42 5.14 8.77
N GLU A 61 2.61 5.29 10.08
CA GLU A 61 3.76 5.97 10.67
C GLU A 61 5.08 5.29 10.29
N GLN A 62 5.15 3.96 10.41
CA GLN A 62 6.34 3.19 10.02
C GLN A 62 6.63 3.32 8.53
N LEU A 63 5.59 3.28 7.68
CA LEU A 63 5.74 3.52 6.24
C LEU A 63 6.34 4.90 5.96
N LEU A 64 5.83 5.95 6.60
CA LEU A 64 6.33 7.31 6.40
C LEU A 64 7.77 7.48 6.87
N VAL A 65 8.15 6.88 8.00
CA VAL A 65 9.54 6.88 8.48
C VAL A 65 10.46 6.21 7.46
N LEU A 66 10.08 5.04 6.94
CA LEU A 66 10.87 4.33 5.92
C LEU A 66 10.98 5.12 4.62
N GLN A 67 9.91 5.79 4.18
CA GLN A 67 9.95 6.67 3.01
C GLN A 67 10.90 7.87 3.22
N CYS A 68 10.82 8.53 4.37
CA CYS A 68 11.69 9.64 4.73
C CYS A 68 13.17 9.22 4.78
N GLN A 69 13.47 8.04 5.34
CA GLN A 69 14.84 7.51 5.34
C GLN A 69 15.36 7.28 3.92
N ARG A 70 14.53 6.73 3.02
CA ARG A 70 14.92 6.48 1.63
C ARG A 70 15.24 7.76 0.86
N LEU A 71 14.50 8.85 1.10
CA LEU A 71 14.76 10.14 0.47
C LEU A 71 16.07 10.79 0.94
N ARG A 72 16.56 10.45 2.14
CA ARG A 72 17.82 10.99 2.70
C ARG A 72 19.08 10.28 2.20
N VAL A 73 18.95 9.07 1.67
CA VAL A 73 20.08 8.22 1.23
C VAL A 73 20.33 8.35 -0.29
N ARG A 74 19.54 9.18 -0.99
CA ARG A 74 19.73 9.54 -2.40
C ARG A 74 20.40 10.91 -2.50
#